data_AF-L0EIF6-F1
#
_entry.id   AF-L0EIF6-F1
#
_cell.length_a   1.000
_cell.length_b   1.000
_cell.length_c   1.000
_cell.angle_alpha   90.00
_cell.angle_beta   90.00
_cell.angle_gamma   90.00
#
_symmetry.space_group_name_H-M   'P 1'
#
loop_
_entity.id
_entity.type
_entity.pdbx_description
1 polymer ?
#
loop_
_entity_poly.entity_id
_entity_poly.type
_entity_poly.pdbx_seq_one_letter_code
_entity_poly.pdbx_strand_id
1 'polypeptide(L)'
;MERLRQAGRMLLAFLILSLLALPAAASAAQGETTITIVHVNDVHSRVEQTDANIGYAKLAAFVKQLKAENPNTLLLDAGDSLHGQTIANLERGGSIVRMMNAVGFDAMATGNHDYNYGYGRLLELAGEASFPVLAANVYKPDGTRLLEPYVVLDAGGVRVAVFGLATPETTYKTHPDNVAGLTFADPVEEAKRVVAELEGKADAVIALAHLGLDEASTDTSRKLAEEVPGIDLIVDGHSHTALPEGLEAGGTLIVQAGEYGEHVGVVELTVGPAGVKARNARLIPAEETTGIEPDPGVLAVIEEVKANQEPLLSEIVGKSLVDLDGEREHVRAGETNLGNLIADAMLFETGADVALTNGGGIRASIPAGDITKGQVITVLPFGNYIQTKEVTGAQLLAALEHGVSAYPEPLGGFPHVAGMTFKIDPGKPAGERVYDVRVDGKPLDLQAVYTLATNDFLAAGGDQYAMLAEQPVTGDFASLEEAVIRYLQAEGEVAPKAEGRIRVEPAVAPGTIPEGAPSPQQPAPAPQQPAPAPQQPAPAPQPAPAPQQQPSSEQHVYIVKRGDTLWAIARKYGTTWQKLAELNRLENPDLIFPGQRILLP
;
A
#
# COMPACT_ATOMS: atom_id res chain seq x y z
N MET A 1 4.66 31.84 41.79
CA MET A 1 3.63 30.78 41.76
C MET A 1 3.71 29.88 40.53
N GLU A 2 4.51 30.21 39.51
CA GLU A 2 4.77 29.33 38.35
C GLU A 2 5.87 28.27 38.59
N ARG A 3 6.83 28.56 39.47
CA ARG A 3 7.89 27.61 39.86
C ARG A 3 7.45 26.53 40.87
N LEU A 4 6.23 26.65 41.44
CA LEU A 4 5.62 25.59 42.26
C LEU A 4 4.71 24.65 41.44
N ARG A 5 4.39 24.98 40.18
CA ARG A 5 3.59 24.13 39.29
C ARG A 5 4.43 23.12 38.49
N GLN A 6 5.73 23.35 38.34
CA GLN A 6 6.66 22.38 37.72
C GLN A 6 7.17 21.33 38.71
N ALA A 7 7.31 21.66 40.00
CA ALA A 7 7.65 20.68 41.03
C ALA A 7 6.50 19.67 41.32
N GLY A 8 5.25 20.06 41.04
CA GLY A 8 4.08 19.18 41.18
C GLY A 8 3.83 18.22 40.00
N ARG A 9 4.55 18.37 38.89
CA ARG A 9 4.48 17.46 37.72
C ARG A 9 5.66 16.48 37.67
N MET A 10 6.82 16.85 38.21
CA MET A 10 7.94 15.91 38.39
C MET A 10 7.75 14.93 39.58
N LEU A 11 6.87 15.23 40.54
CA LEU A 11 6.48 14.26 41.58
C LEU A 11 5.33 13.33 41.17
N LEU A 12 4.68 13.56 40.02
CA LEU A 12 3.62 12.69 39.51
C LEU A 12 4.17 11.64 38.52
N ALA A 13 5.35 11.87 37.93
CA ALA A 13 6.06 10.91 37.09
C ALA A 13 6.80 9.81 37.88
N PHE A 14 6.97 9.99 39.20
CA PHE A 14 7.55 8.97 40.10
C PHE A 14 6.51 8.32 41.04
N LEU A 15 5.22 8.65 40.91
CA LEU A 15 4.16 8.19 41.82
C LEU A 15 2.96 7.49 41.10
N ILE A 16 3.15 7.05 39.86
CA ILE A 16 2.29 6.06 39.18
C ILE A 16 3.07 4.74 38.97
N LEU A 17 4.14 4.52 39.75
CA LEU A 17 4.97 3.32 39.73
C LEU A 17 4.87 2.50 41.04
N SER A 18 3.69 2.50 41.69
CA SER A 18 3.49 1.72 42.93
C SER A 18 2.05 1.32 43.27
N LEU A 19 1.13 1.31 42.30
CA LEU A 19 -0.23 0.78 42.49
C LEU A 19 -0.73 -0.01 41.27
N LEU A 20 0.05 -1.01 40.86
CA LEU A 20 -0.43 -2.25 40.24
C LEU A 20 0.65 -3.37 40.26
N ALA A 21 1.61 -3.29 41.18
CA ALA A 21 2.40 -4.46 41.56
C ALA A 21 1.56 -5.36 42.47
N LEU A 22 0.55 -6.02 41.91
CA LEU A 22 0.35 -7.40 42.29
C LEU A 22 1.57 -8.12 41.72
N PRO A 23 2.43 -8.75 42.53
CA PRO A 23 3.27 -9.80 41.98
C PRO A 23 2.30 -10.93 41.64
N ALA A 24 1.71 -10.89 40.44
CA ALA A 24 1.50 -12.13 39.73
C ALA A 24 2.90 -12.62 39.32
N ALA A 25 3.69 -13.03 40.32
CA ALA A 25 4.49 -14.22 40.13
C ALA A 25 3.45 -15.31 39.86
N ALA A 26 3.01 -15.41 38.60
CA ALA A 26 2.55 -16.66 38.08
C ALA A 26 3.72 -17.59 38.38
N SER A 27 3.62 -18.35 39.46
CA SER A 27 4.47 -19.49 39.68
C SER A 27 4.22 -20.33 38.45
N ALA A 28 5.11 -20.24 37.45
CA ALA A 28 5.13 -21.15 36.33
C ALA A 28 4.95 -22.54 36.94
N ALA A 29 3.94 -23.27 36.46
CA ALA A 29 3.72 -24.60 37.01
C ALA A 29 5.02 -25.38 36.81
N GLN A 30 5.34 -26.30 37.72
CA GLN A 30 6.62 -26.99 37.72
C GLN A 30 6.92 -27.60 36.33
N GLY A 31 7.94 -27.08 35.64
CA GLY A 31 8.32 -27.51 34.29
C GLY A 31 7.85 -26.63 33.13
N GLU A 32 7.24 -25.47 33.39
CA GLU A 32 6.91 -24.46 32.37
C GLU A 32 8.00 -23.40 32.26
N THR A 33 8.23 -22.89 31.05
CA THR A 33 9.13 -21.78 30.74
C THR A 33 8.38 -20.74 29.93
N THR A 34 8.50 -19.48 30.30
CA THR A 34 7.95 -18.36 29.53
C THR A 34 9.02 -17.75 28.64
N ILE A 35 8.69 -17.60 27.36
CA ILE A 35 9.53 -16.98 26.33
C ILE A 35 8.84 -15.70 25.89
N THR A 36 9.58 -14.60 25.86
CA THR A 36 9.09 -13.32 25.35
C THR A 36 9.52 -13.19 23.89
N ILE A 37 8.57 -13.14 22.97
CA ILE A 37 8.81 -12.84 21.56
C ILE A 37 8.54 -11.36 21.35
N VAL A 38 9.58 -10.60 21.04
CA VAL A 38 9.48 -9.22 20.57
C VAL A 38 9.50 -9.25 19.05
N HIS A 39 8.62 -8.52 18.39
CA HIS A 39 8.63 -8.46 16.94
C HIS A 39 8.31 -7.09 16.37
N VAL A 40 8.83 -6.87 15.17
CA VAL A 40 8.48 -5.77 14.26
C VAL A 40 8.27 -6.35 12.86
N ASN A 41 7.63 -5.59 12.00
CA ASN A 41 7.41 -5.90 10.59
C ASN A 41 7.27 -4.57 9.85
N ASP A 42 7.58 -4.55 8.56
CA ASP A 42 7.31 -3.41 7.67
C ASP A 42 7.92 -2.11 8.21
N VAL A 43 9.14 -2.18 8.77
CA VAL A 43 9.82 -0.99 9.29
C VAL A 43 10.11 -0.02 8.15
N HIS A 44 10.30 -0.53 6.93
CA HIS A 44 10.58 0.24 5.73
C HIS A 44 11.70 1.26 5.98
N SER A 45 12.79 0.78 6.60
CA SER A 45 14.00 1.56 6.89
C SER A 45 13.82 2.80 7.79
N ARG A 46 12.71 2.94 8.51
CA ARG A 46 12.49 4.03 9.48
C ARG A 46 13.24 3.77 10.78
N VAL A 47 14.57 3.90 10.73
CA VAL A 47 15.49 3.56 11.83
C VAL A 47 15.64 4.68 12.87
N GLU A 48 15.35 5.92 12.51
CA GLU A 48 15.41 7.08 13.41
C GLU A 48 14.07 7.28 14.13
N GLN A 49 14.14 7.53 15.43
CA GLN A 49 12.94 7.71 16.26
C GLN A 49 12.21 9.02 15.90
N THR A 50 10.87 8.98 15.99
CA THR A 50 10.00 10.15 15.98
C THR A 50 8.93 9.99 17.07
N ASP A 51 7.96 10.90 17.16
CA ASP A 51 6.82 10.72 18.05
C ASP A 51 5.92 9.55 17.61
N ALA A 52 5.93 9.21 16.31
CA ALA A 52 5.12 8.15 15.72
C ALA A 52 5.90 6.86 15.44
N ASN A 53 7.22 6.84 15.62
CA ASN A 53 8.08 5.69 15.33
C ASN A 53 9.12 5.50 16.44
N ILE A 54 9.24 4.29 16.96
CA ILE A 54 10.22 3.96 17.99
C ILE A 54 11.68 4.14 17.52
N GLY A 55 12.00 3.82 16.27
CA GLY A 55 13.37 3.76 15.76
C GLY A 55 14.24 2.67 16.42
N TYR A 56 15.34 2.30 15.76
CA TYR A 56 16.16 1.15 16.14
C TYR A 56 16.94 1.33 17.43
N ALA A 57 17.44 2.53 17.71
CA ALA A 57 18.19 2.77 18.95
C ALA A 57 17.31 2.58 20.20
N LYS A 58 16.06 3.06 20.15
CA LYS A 58 15.13 2.89 21.27
C LYS A 58 14.52 1.49 21.30
N LEU A 59 14.26 0.85 20.14
CA LEU A 59 13.90 -0.56 20.06
C LEU A 59 14.94 -1.43 20.77
N ALA A 60 16.23 -1.22 20.50
CA ALA A 60 17.31 -1.95 21.16
C ALA A 60 17.31 -1.74 22.69
N ALA A 61 17.09 -0.50 23.15
CA ALA A 61 16.99 -0.22 24.58
C ALA A 61 15.78 -0.90 25.23
N PHE A 62 14.61 -0.88 24.56
CA PHE A 62 13.39 -1.55 25.02
C PHE A 62 13.58 -3.07 25.10
N VAL A 63 14.15 -3.68 24.06
CA VAL A 63 14.48 -5.12 24.05
C VAL A 63 15.47 -5.47 25.16
N LYS A 64 16.46 -4.61 25.45
CA LYS A 64 17.37 -4.81 26.58
C LYS A 64 16.67 -4.75 27.93
N GLN A 65 15.65 -3.90 28.11
CA GLN A 65 14.82 -3.88 29.31
C GLN A 65 14.03 -5.19 29.46
N LEU A 66 13.37 -5.64 28.39
CA LEU A 66 12.66 -6.92 28.39
C LEU A 66 13.60 -8.12 28.65
N LYS A 67 14.79 -8.14 28.03
CA LYS A 67 15.82 -9.16 28.28
C LYS A 67 16.31 -9.17 29.73
N ALA A 68 16.29 -8.03 30.43
CA ALA A 68 16.64 -7.96 31.85
C ALA A 68 15.52 -8.50 32.76
N GLU A 69 14.25 -8.40 32.34
CA GLU A 69 13.10 -8.96 33.04
C GLU A 69 12.94 -10.46 32.78
N ASN A 70 13.08 -10.87 31.51
CA ASN A 70 13.08 -12.26 31.07
C ASN A 70 14.26 -12.52 30.14
N PRO A 71 15.31 -13.26 30.58
CA PRO A 71 16.44 -13.58 29.71
C PRO A 71 16.07 -14.46 28.50
N ASN A 72 14.91 -15.11 28.52
CA ASN A 72 14.38 -15.92 27.42
C ASN A 72 13.59 -15.05 26.43
N THR A 73 14.21 -13.97 25.95
CA THR A 73 13.59 -13.02 25.01
C THR A 73 14.23 -13.14 23.63
N LEU A 74 13.41 -13.29 22.60
CA LEU A 74 13.80 -13.32 21.19
C LEU A 74 13.26 -12.09 20.46
N LEU A 75 14.05 -11.48 19.58
CA LEU A 75 13.64 -10.37 18.72
C LEU A 75 13.57 -10.82 17.26
N LEU A 76 12.39 -10.75 16.65
CA LEU A 76 12.12 -11.19 15.29
C LEU A 76 11.69 -10.03 14.39
N ASP A 77 12.04 -10.10 13.10
CA ASP A 77 11.60 -9.16 12.07
C ASP A 77 10.85 -9.90 10.97
N ALA A 78 9.60 -9.52 10.69
CA ALA A 78 8.77 -10.22 9.72
C ALA A 78 8.99 -9.78 8.26
N GLY A 79 10.02 -8.98 7.95
CA GLY A 79 10.36 -8.55 6.59
C GLY A 79 9.99 -7.10 6.29
N ASP A 80 10.40 -6.65 5.10
CA ASP A 80 10.26 -5.28 4.59
C ASP A 80 10.98 -4.25 5.47
N SER A 81 12.21 -4.59 5.84
CA SER A 81 13.09 -3.72 6.62
C SER A 81 14.20 -3.10 5.76
N LEU A 82 14.64 -3.76 4.68
CA LEU A 82 15.87 -3.40 3.96
C LEU A 82 15.72 -2.31 2.89
N HIS A 83 14.49 -1.86 2.61
CA HIS A 83 14.17 -0.79 1.65
C HIS A 83 13.20 0.23 2.29
N GLY A 84 12.97 1.37 1.63
CA GLY A 84 11.88 2.30 1.97
C GLY A 84 12.31 3.70 2.40
N GLN A 85 13.57 3.92 2.77
CA GLN A 85 14.10 5.26 3.09
C GLN A 85 15.47 5.46 2.48
N THR A 86 15.84 6.72 2.25
CA THR A 86 17.14 7.10 1.68
C THR A 86 18.33 6.44 2.38
N ILE A 87 18.30 6.35 3.71
CA ILE A 87 19.38 5.75 4.49
C ILE A 87 19.65 4.30 4.09
N ALA A 88 18.62 3.56 3.63
CA ALA A 88 18.76 2.23 3.05
C ALA A 88 19.17 2.27 1.57
N ASN A 89 18.50 3.10 0.78
CA ASN A 89 18.63 3.16 -0.68
C ASN A 89 20.08 3.52 -1.10
N LEU A 90 20.73 4.44 -0.39
CA LEU A 90 22.11 4.86 -0.66
C LEU A 90 23.13 3.72 -0.62
N GLU A 91 22.86 2.69 0.18
CA GLU A 91 23.73 1.52 0.34
C GLU A 91 23.03 0.21 0.00
N ARG A 92 21.91 0.30 -0.71
CA ARG A 92 21.12 -0.85 -1.16
C ARG A 92 20.89 -1.86 -0.03
N GLY A 93 20.38 -1.37 1.10
CA GLY A 93 20.05 -2.14 2.32
C GLY A 93 21.20 -2.42 3.28
N GLY A 94 22.46 -2.21 2.88
CA GLY A 94 23.64 -2.57 3.69
C GLY A 94 23.73 -1.78 5.02
N SER A 95 23.31 -0.52 5.00
CA SER A 95 23.18 0.31 6.20
C SER A 95 22.20 -0.27 7.22
N ILE A 96 21.06 -0.78 6.75
CA ILE A 96 20.02 -1.36 7.61
C ILE A 96 20.52 -2.64 8.26
N VAL A 97 21.15 -3.54 7.51
CA VAL A 97 21.75 -4.77 8.07
C VAL A 97 22.75 -4.44 9.17
N ARG A 98 23.63 -3.44 8.98
CA ARG A 98 24.57 -3.01 10.03
C ARG A 98 23.86 -2.53 11.29
N MET A 99 22.76 -1.78 11.15
CA MET A 99 21.99 -1.32 12.30
C MET A 99 21.22 -2.47 12.97
N MET A 100 20.62 -3.39 12.20
CA MET A 100 19.95 -4.58 12.74
C MET A 100 20.94 -5.49 13.51
N ASN A 101 22.16 -5.65 13.00
CA ASN A 101 23.24 -6.35 13.71
C ASN A 101 23.55 -5.67 15.06
N ALA A 102 23.54 -4.34 15.11
CA ALA A 102 23.77 -3.58 16.35
C ALA A 102 22.59 -3.67 17.33
N VAL A 103 21.35 -3.75 16.84
CA VAL A 103 20.15 -3.97 17.64
C VAL A 103 20.15 -5.37 18.28
N GLY A 104 20.58 -6.38 17.51
CA GLY A 104 20.67 -7.77 17.94
C GLY A 104 19.39 -8.56 17.70
N PHE A 105 18.90 -8.54 16.46
CA PHE A 105 17.83 -9.42 15.99
C PHE A 105 18.26 -10.90 16.04
N ASP A 106 17.29 -11.79 16.28
CA ASP A 106 17.52 -13.23 16.38
C ASP A 106 17.14 -13.98 15.09
N ALA A 107 16.19 -13.47 14.29
CA ALA A 107 15.90 -13.92 12.93
C ALA A 107 15.07 -12.87 12.16
N MET A 108 15.11 -12.94 10.83
CA MET A 108 14.30 -12.12 9.93
C MET A 108 13.67 -12.99 8.83
N ALA A 109 12.41 -12.77 8.46
CA ALA A 109 11.85 -13.27 7.20
C ALA A 109 12.03 -12.24 6.08
N THR A 110 12.03 -12.68 4.82
CA THR A 110 12.06 -11.74 3.69
C THR A 110 10.66 -11.28 3.32
N GLY A 111 10.44 -9.98 3.27
CA GLY A 111 9.29 -9.36 2.61
C GLY A 111 9.56 -9.05 1.14
N ASN A 112 8.56 -8.56 0.40
CA ASN A 112 8.71 -8.28 -1.03
C ASN A 112 9.69 -7.12 -1.29
N HIS A 113 9.72 -6.10 -0.44
CA HIS A 113 10.61 -4.95 -0.60
C HIS A 113 12.07 -5.27 -0.28
N ASP A 114 12.35 -6.36 0.44
CA ASP A 114 13.71 -6.85 0.66
C ASP A 114 14.38 -7.36 -0.65
N TYR A 115 13.58 -7.63 -1.69
CA TYR A 115 14.06 -8.00 -3.02
C TYR A 115 14.29 -6.79 -3.94
N ASN A 116 14.00 -5.55 -3.52
CA ASN A 116 14.03 -4.36 -4.40
C ASN A 116 15.40 -4.07 -5.05
N TYR A 117 16.49 -4.55 -4.47
CA TYR A 117 17.84 -4.43 -5.04
C TYR A 117 18.31 -5.67 -5.81
N GLY A 118 17.41 -6.63 -6.03
CA GLY A 118 17.68 -7.93 -6.66
C GLY A 118 18.05 -9.02 -5.65
N TYR A 119 17.62 -10.26 -5.91
CA TYR A 119 17.87 -11.39 -4.99
C TYR A 119 19.37 -11.69 -4.80
N GLY A 120 20.22 -11.35 -5.77
CA GLY A 120 21.68 -11.46 -5.61
C GLY A 120 22.20 -10.55 -4.50
N ARG A 121 21.71 -9.30 -4.42
CA ARG A 121 22.05 -8.38 -3.34
C ARG A 121 21.45 -8.85 -2.01
N LEU A 122 20.23 -9.39 -2.01
CA LEU A 122 19.64 -9.98 -0.80
C LEU A 122 20.51 -11.10 -0.21
N LEU A 123 21.10 -11.97 -1.05
CA LEU A 123 22.02 -13.01 -0.57
C LEU A 123 23.32 -12.45 0.03
N GLU A 124 23.84 -11.35 -0.52
CA GLU A 124 24.99 -10.64 0.08
C GLU A 124 24.63 -10.08 1.46
N LEU A 125 23.48 -9.38 1.56
CA LEU A 125 22.97 -8.81 2.81
C LEU A 125 22.71 -9.89 3.87
N ALA A 126 22.14 -11.04 3.48
CA ALA A 126 21.95 -12.18 4.36
C ALA A 126 23.29 -12.75 4.88
N GLY A 127 24.37 -12.66 4.09
CA GLY A 127 25.72 -13.02 4.53
C GLY A 127 26.40 -11.98 5.42
N GLU A 128 25.97 -10.72 5.35
CA GLU A 128 26.42 -9.62 6.22
C GLU A 128 25.65 -9.59 7.57
N ALA A 129 24.46 -10.17 7.62
CA ALA A 129 23.63 -10.25 8.82
C ALA A 129 24.24 -11.18 9.88
N SER A 130 24.19 -10.77 11.15
CA SER A 130 24.60 -11.60 12.30
C SER A 130 23.50 -12.56 12.76
N PHE A 131 22.39 -12.61 12.03
CA PHE A 131 21.19 -13.40 12.28
C PHE A 131 20.71 -14.04 10.98
N PRO A 132 20.00 -15.18 11.03
CA PRO A 132 19.48 -15.83 9.84
C PRO A 132 18.37 -15.00 9.18
N VAL A 133 18.47 -14.84 7.86
CA VAL A 133 17.41 -14.35 6.97
C VAL A 133 16.74 -15.56 6.33
N LEU A 134 15.43 -15.69 6.51
CA LEU A 134 14.68 -16.93 6.27
C LEU A 134 13.64 -16.79 5.16
N ALA A 135 13.58 -17.78 4.27
CA ALA A 135 12.51 -17.91 3.27
C ALA A 135 12.42 -19.35 2.76
N ALA A 136 11.52 -20.15 3.35
CA ALA A 136 11.40 -21.57 3.04
C ALA A 136 10.79 -21.85 1.67
N ASN A 137 9.89 -20.97 1.20
CA ASN A 137 9.10 -21.16 -0.01
C ASN A 137 9.70 -20.49 -1.26
N VAL A 138 10.95 -20.03 -1.21
CA VAL A 138 11.62 -19.40 -2.36
C VAL A 138 12.69 -20.33 -2.91
N TYR A 139 12.55 -20.69 -4.18
CA TYR A 139 13.40 -21.68 -4.85
C TYR A 139 14.16 -21.07 -6.03
N LYS A 140 15.40 -21.50 -6.19
CA LYS A 140 16.23 -21.23 -7.36
C LYS A 140 15.82 -22.12 -8.54
N PRO A 141 16.23 -21.79 -9.78
CA PRO A 141 15.95 -22.64 -10.96
C PRO A 141 16.43 -24.09 -10.84
N ASP A 142 17.45 -24.35 -10.02
CA ASP A 142 17.99 -25.70 -9.79
C ASP A 142 17.16 -26.55 -8.80
N GLY A 143 16.06 -25.99 -8.27
CA GLY A 143 15.17 -26.65 -7.32
C GLY A 143 15.65 -26.61 -5.86
N THR A 144 16.76 -25.93 -5.57
CA THR A 144 17.22 -25.71 -4.18
C THR A 144 16.60 -24.44 -3.60
N ARG A 145 16.38 -24.43 -2.27
CA ARG A 145 15.91 -23.22 -1.55
C ARG A 145 16.92 -22.08 -1.73
N LEU A 146 16.42 -20.85 -1.84
CA LEU A 146 17.22 -19.64 -2.00
C LEU A 146 17.95 -19.29 -0.70
N LEU A 147 17.21 -19.30 0.41
CA LEU A 147 17.66 -19.00 1.77
C LEU A 147 17.41 -20.21 2.68
N GLU A 148 17.92 -20.14 3.91
CA GLU A 148 17.62 -21.13 4.92
C GLU A 148 16.11 -21.15 5.22
N PRO A 149 15.49 -22.34 5.37
CA PRO A 149 14.05 -22.43 5.62
C PRO A 149 13.67 -22.05 7.05
N TYR A 150 14.52 -22.40 8.02
CA TYR A 150 14.25 -22.26 9.44
C TYR A 150 15.53 -22.23 10.28
N VAL A 151 15.39 -21.75 11.51
CA VAL A 151 16.39 -21.85 12.59
C VAL A 151 15.73 -22.44 13.83
N VAL A 152 16.49 -23.14 14.68
CA VAL A 152 16.03 -23.58 16.00
C VAL A 152 16.84 -22.85 17.06
N LEU A 153 16.17 -22.00 17.83
CA LEU A 153 16.75 -21.15 18.87
C LEU A 153 16.53 -21.78 20.25
N ASP A 154 17.50 -21.64 21.15
CA ASP A 154 17.34 -22.03 22.55
C ASP A 154 16.93 -20.80 23.37
N ALA A 155 15.81 -20.92 24.09
CA ALA A 155 15.33 -19.89 25.02
C ALA A 155 15.05 -20.53 26.38
N GLY A 156 16.05 -20.56 27.25
CA GLY A 156 15.93 -21.14 28.58
C GLY A 156 15.80 -22.67 28.57
N GLY A 157 16.42 -23.35 27.60
CA GLY A 157 16.30 -24.80 27.41
C GLY A 157 15.08 -25.25 26.61
N VAL A 158 14.23 -24.31 26.16
CA VAL A 158 13.14 -24.57 25.22
C VAL A 158 13.65 -24.37 23.80
N ARG A 159 13.42 -25.34 22.91
CA ARG A 159 13.77 -25.26 21.49
C ARG A 159 12.64 -24.61 20.71
N VAL A 160 12.86 -23.38 20.26
CA VAL A 160 11.90 -22.62 19.44
C VAL A 160 12.33 -22.72 17.98
N ALA A 161 11.55 -23.40 17.15
CA ALA A 161 11.76 -23.36 15.70
C ALA A 161 11.09 -22.12 15.12
N VAL A 162 11.84 -21.37 14.33
CA VAL A 162 11.35 -20.21 13.57
C VAL A 162 11.60 -20.50 12.10
N PHE A 163 10.54 -20.56 11.28
CA PHE A 163 10.66 -20.75 9.83
C PHE A 163 10.11 -19.57 9.05
N GLY A 164 10.76 -19.23 7.94
CA GLY A 164 10.44 -18.05 7.14
C GLY A 164 9.50 -18.35 5.98
N LEU A 165 8.55 -17.45 5.68
CA LEU A 165 7.73 -17.49 4.47
C LEU A 165 7.68 -16.11 3.80
N ALA A 166 7.96 -16.07 2.50
CA ALA A 166 7.86 -14.86 1.68
C ALA A 166 6.58 -14.91 0.84
N THR A 167 5.89 -13.78 0.69
CA THR A 167 4.70 -13.71 -0.18
C THR A 167 5.03 -14.03 -1.65
N PRO A 168 4.27 -14.92 -2.33
CA PRO A 168 4.37 -15.09 -3.78
C PRO A 168 4.06 -13.81 -4.57
N GLU A 169 3.37 -12.86 -3.95
CA GLU A 169 3.09 -11.55 -4.52
C GLU A 169 4.37 -10.77 -4.85
N THR A 170 5.52 -11.12 -4.23
CA THR A 170 6.83 -10.56 -4.55
C THR A 170 7.11 -10.53 -6.06
N THR A 171 6.58 -11.49 -6.83
CA THR A 171 6.73 -11.53 -8.30
C THR A 171 6.16 -10.33 -9.06
N TYR A 172 5.25 -9.56 -8.45
CA TYR A 172 4.69 -8.32 -8.98
C TYR A 172 4.73 -7.14 -7.99
N LYS A 173 5.09 -7.39 -6.72
CA LYS A 173 5.32 -6.40 -5.65
C LYS A 173 6.78 -5.93 -5.56
N THR A 174 7.61 -6.38 -6.48
CA THR A 174 8.92 -5.80 -6.80
C THR A 174 9.10 -5.85 -8.31
N HIS A 175 10.14 -5.19 -8.82
CA HIS A 175 10.46 -5.25 -10.25
C HIS A 175 10.73 -6.72 -10.67
N PRO A 176 10.08 -7.27 -11.72
CA PRO A 176 10.22 -8.69 -12.09
C PRO A 176 11.68 -9.15 -12.31
N ASP A 177 12.53 -8.28 -12.85
CA ASP A 177 13.97 -8.58 -13.03
C ASP A 177 14.71 -8.86 -11.71
N ASN A 178 14.26 -8.28 -10.59
CA ASN A 178 14.87 -8.48 -9.28
C ASN A 178 14.75 -9.93 -8.79
N VAL A 179 13.74 -10.64 -9.27
CA VAL A 179 13.40 -12.01 -8.88
C VAL A 179 13.40 -12.97 -10.07
N ALA A 180 14.00 -12.58 -11.19
CA ALA A 180 14.04 -13.37 -12.41
C ALA A 180 14.61 -14.77 -12.16
N GLY A 181 13.83 -15.79 -12.53
CA GLY A 181 14.17 -17.21 -12.39
C GLY A 181 13.86 -17.82 -11.02
N LEU A 182 13.47 -17.03 -10.02
CA LEU A 182 13.01 -17.56 -8.75
C LEU A 182 11.59 -18.15 -8.88
N THR A 183 11.30 -19.15 -8.06
CA THR A 183 9.95 -19.68 -7.87
C THR A 183 9.52 -19.43 -6.43
N PHE A 184 8.42 -18.69 -6.25
CA PHE A 184 7.75 -18.56 -4.96
C PHE A 184 6.66 -19.62 -4.89
N ALA A 185 6.92 -20.67 -4.11
CA ALA A 185 6.01 -21.79 -3.93
C ALA A 185 4.82 -21.39 -3.03
N ASP A 186 3.72 -22.15 -3.16
CA ASP A 186 2.56 -22.02 -2.27
C ASP A 186 3.00 -22.10 -0.80
N PRO A 187 2.77 -21.04 -0.01
CA PRO A 187 3.29 -20.96 1.35
C PRO A 187 2.62 -21.95 2.30
N VAL A 188 1.38 -22.36 2.05
CA VAL A 188 0.66 -23.36 2.86
C VAL A 188 1.27 -24.74 2.66
N GLU A 189 1.47 -25.15 1.42
CA GLU A 189 2.07 -26.44 1.09
C GLU A 189 3.54 -26.52 1.53
N GLU A 190 4.29 -25.42 1.42
CA GLU A 190 5.64 -25.37 1.94
C GLU A 190 5.68 -25.42 3.47
N ALA A 191 4.81 -24.68 4.16
CA ALA A 191 4.73 -24.72 5.61
C ALA A 191 4.38 -26.12 6.14
N LYS A 192 3.47 -26.86 5.48
CA LYS A 192 3.20 -28.27 5.83
C LYS A 192 4.46 -29.14 5.76
N ARG A 193 5.32 -28.93 4.77
CA ARG A 193 6.61 -29.64 4.65
C ARG A 193 7.55 -29.26 5.78
N VAL A 194 7.72 -27.96 6.04
CA VAL A 194 8.63 -27.46 7.08
C VAL A 194 8.18 -27.89 8.48
N VAL A 195 6.88 -27.85 8.79
CA VAL A 195 6.35 -28.36 10.06
C VAL A 195 6.65 -29.85 10.22
N ALA A 196 6.47 -30.66 9.17
CA ALA A 196 6.86 -32.07 9.20
C ALA A 196 8.38 -32.26 9.39
N GLU A 197 9.22 -31.42 8.78
CA GLU A 197 10.67 -31.42 9.00
C GLU A 197 11.04 -31.09 10.45
N LEU A 198 10.22 -30.30 11.16
CA LEU A 198 10.45 -29.85 12.54
C LEU A 198 9.93 -30.81 13.62
N GLU A 199 9.22 -31.88 13.26
CA GLU A 199 8.71 -32.87 14.21
C GLU A 199 9.84 -33.43 15.10
N GLY A 200 9.66 -33.31 16.43
CA GLY A 200 10.63 -33.74 17.44
C GLY A 200 11.87 -32.87 17.59
N LYS A 201 12.06 -31.86 16.73
CA LYS A 201 13.20 -30.93 16.78
C LYS A 201 12.93 -29.69 17.64
N ALA A 202 11.66 -29.34 17.84
CA ALA A 202 11.25 -28.14 18.58
C ALA A 202 10.14 -28.43 19.59
N ASP A 203 10.05 -27.57 20.58
CA ASP A 203 9.03 -27.59 21.63
C ASP A 203 7.95 -26.50 21.38
N ALA A 204 8.27 -25.51 20.54
CA ALA A 204 7.35 -24.53 19.97
C ALA A 204 7.74 -24.20 18.52
N VAL A 205 6.76 -23.94 17.66
CA VAL A 205 6.94 -23.63 16.23
C VAL A 205 6.34 -22.26 15.91
N ILE A 206 7.18 -21.36 15.40
CA ILE A 206 6.83 -20.01 14.96
C ILE A 206 6.99 -19.94 13.44
N ALA A 207 5.94 -19.53 12.74
CA ALA A 207 6.08 -19.05 11.35
C ALA A 207 6.39 -17.55 11.39
N LEU A 208 7.55 -17.16 10.89
CA LEU A 208 7.90 -15.76 10.63
C LEU A 208 7.55 -15.50 9.17
N ALA A 209 6.42 -14.84 8.94
CA ALA A 209 5.78 -14.76 7.64
C ALA A 209 5.72 -13.30 7.15
N HIS A 210 5.72 -13.14 5.84
CA HIS A 210 5.41 -11.88 5.19
C HIS A 210 4.32 -12.14 4.15
N LEU A 211 3.12 -12.53 4.61
CA LEU A 211 1.99 -12.93 3.74
C LEU A 211 0.83 -11.95 3.83
N GLY A 212 0.65 -11.31 4.98
CA GLY A 212 -0.42 -10.35 5.22
C GLY A 212 -1.79 -10.98 5.42
N LEU A 213 -2.77 -10.09 5.61
CA LEU A 213 -4.16 -10.39 5.92
C LEU A 213 -5.17 -9.78 4.93
N ASP A 214 -4.69 -9.17 3.85
CA ASP A 214 -5.55 -8.53 2.86
C ASP A 214 -6.51 -9.52 2.21
N GLU A 215 -7.80 -9.20 2.18
CA GLU A 215 -8.82 -10.09 1.61
C GLU A 215 -8.66 -10.30 0.09
N ALA A 216 -7.95 -9.39 -0.58
CA ALA A 216 -7.64 -9.47 -2.00
C ALA A 216 -6.49 -10.44 -2.31
N SER A 217 -5.67 -10.77 -1.32
CA SER A 217 -4.53 -11.68 -1.47
C SER A 217 -4.99 -13.14 -1.50
N THR A 218 -4.35 -13.93 -2.37
CA THR A 218 -4.68 -15.36 -2.51
C THR A 218 -4.13 -16.19 -1.35
N ASP A 219 -2.97 -15.81 -0.85
CA ASP A 219 -2.26 -16.45 0.25
C ASP A 219 -2.13 -15.46 1.39
N THR A 220 -2.67 -15.81 2.56
CA THR A 220 -2.69 -14.96 3.75
C THR A 220 -2.27 -15.76 4.97
N SER A 221 -1.82 -15.08 6.01
CA SER A 221 -1.52 -15.72 7.29
C SER A 221 -2.74 -16.35 7.96
N ARG A 222 -3.95 -15.83 7.68
CA ARG A 222 -5.20 -16.48 8.11
C ARG A 222 -5.38 -17.85 7.45
N LYS A 223 -5.20 -17.93 6.13
CA LYS A 223 -5.26 -19.20 5.38
C LYS A 223 -4.20 -20.18 5.88
N LEU A 224 -2.97 -19.70 6.10
CA LEU A 224 -1.88 -20.49 6.68
C LEU A 224 -2.27 -21.09 8.04
N ALA A 225 -2.78 -20.27 8.95
CA ALA A 225 -3.21 -20.68 10.27
C ALA A 225 -4.33 -21.74 10.23
N GLU A 226 -5.29 -21.60 9.32
CA GLU A 226 -6.43 -22.51 9.17
C GLU A 226 -6.07 -23.85 8.54
N GLU A 227 -5.09 -23.88 7.64
CA GLU A 227 -4.75 -25.05 6.83
C GLU A 227 -3.50 -25.83 7.30
N VAL A 228 -2.68 -25.24 8.18
CA VAL A 228 -1.40 -25.84 8.62
C VAL A 228 -1.38 -26.08 10.13
N PRO A 229 -1.81 -27.28 10.59
CA PRO A 229 -1.69 -27.63 11.99
C PRO A 229 -0.22 -27.76 12.41
N GLY A 230 0.07 -27.47 13.68
CA GLY A 230 1.42 -27.58 14.25
C GLY A 230 2.22 -26.28 14.28
N ILE A 231 1.63 -25.15 13.86
CA ILE A 231 2.16 -23.81 14.08
C ILE A 231 1.55 -23.24 15.36
N ASP A 232 2.37 -22.81 16.31
CA ASP A 232 1.89 -22.24 17.58
C ASP A 232 1.63 -20.74 17.48
N LEU A 233 2.47 -20.03 16.73
CA LEU A 233 2.44 -18.58 16.53
C LEU A 233 2.83 -18.24 15.09
N ILE A 234 2.11 -17.30 14.48
CA ILE A 234 2.51 -16.64 13.22
C ILE A 234 2.83 -15.19 13.56
N VAL A 235 4.09 -14.79 13.32
CA VAL A 235 4.52 -13.39 13.34
C VAL A 235 4.55 -12.91 11.91
N ASP A 236 3.63 -12.02 11.54
CA ASP A 236 3.36 -11.63 10.15
C ASP A 236 3.75 -10.18 9.84
N GLY A 237 3.73 -9.81 8.56
CA GLY A 237 3.89 -8.47 7.99
C GLY A 237 3.03 -8.25 6.74
N HIS A 238 3.53 -7.50 5.75
CA HIS A 238 2.97 -7.26 4.41
C HIS A 238 1.75 -6.32 4.38
N SER A 239 0.72 -6.61 5.18
CA SER A 239 -0.56 -5.88 5.14
C SER A 239 -0.65 -4.70 6.11
N HIS A 240 0.46 -4.33 6.75
CA HIS A 240 0.59 -3.18 7.68
C HIS A 240 -0.46 -3.16 8.81
N THR A 241 -0.96 -4.34 9.18
CA THR A 241 -2.08 -4.49 10.09
C THR A 241 -1.62 -4.43 11.53
N ALA A 242 -2.15 -3.50 12.32
CA ALA A 242 -1.97 -3.52 13.76
C ALA A 242 -2.98 -4.48 14.42
N LEU A 243 -2.49 -5.50 15.14
CA LEU A 243 -3.30 -6.45 15.90
C LEU A 243 -3.04 -6.30 17.41
N PRO A 244 -3.75 -5.41 18.14
CA PRO A 244 -3.47 -5.11 19.54
C PRO A 244 -3.40 -6.31 20.49
N GLU A 245 -4.21 -7.36 20.24
CA GLU A 245 -4.25 -8.59 21.05
C GLU A 245 -3.94 -9.85 20.22
N GLY A 246 -3.46 -9.67 18.97
CA GLY A 246 -3.37 -10.74 17.99
C GLY A 246 -4.73 -11.20 17.44
N LEU A 247 -4.69 -12.20 16.56
CA LEU A 247 -5.84 -12.79 15.89
C LEU A 247 -5.73 -14.33 15.95
N GLU A 248 -6.69 -15.00 16.61
CA GLU A 248 -6.77 -16.47 16.60
C GLU A 248 -7.45 -16.98 15.31
N ALA A 249 -6.79 -17.90 14.62
CA ALA A 249 -7.32 -18.59 13.45
C ALA A 249 -6.77 -20.03 13.40
N GLY A 250 -7.59 -21.03 13.10
CA GLY A 250 -7.14 -22.43 13.00
C GLY A 250 -6.51 -23.04 14.26
N GLY A 251 -6.58 -22.37 15.42
CA GLY A 251 -5.88 -22.77 16.65
C GLY A 251 -4.48 -22.15 16.80
N THR A 252 -4.07 -21.30 15.87
CA THR A 252 -2.80 -20.56 15.86
C THR A 252 -3.06 -19.08 16.10
N LEU A 253 -2.21 -18.45 16.92
CA LEU A 253 -2.26 -17.00 17.12
C LEU A 253 -1.46 -16.31 16.01
N ILE A 254 -2.04 -15.30 15.37
CA ILE A 254 -1.40 -14.44 14.40
C ILE A 254 -1.15 -13.07 15.05
N VAL A 255 0.05 -12.52 14.90
CA VAL A 255 0.42 -11.20 15.41
C VAL A 255 1.08 -10.37 14.32
N GLN A 256 0.83 -9.05 14.33
CA GLN A 256 1.39 -8.07 13.40
C GLN A 256 1.38 -6.70 14.10
N ALA A 257 2.43 -5.90 13.89
CA ALA A 257 2.72 -4.69 14.65
C ALA A 257 2.47 -3.38 13.88
N GLY A 258 1.53 -3.40 12.93
CA GLY A 258 1.30 -2.25 12.04
C GLY A 258 2.44 -2.12 11.05
N GLU A 259 2.99 -0.91 10.90
CA GLU A 259 4.11 -0.60 10.02
C GLU A 259 5.03 0.42 10.69
N TYR A 260 6.18 0.68 10.07
CA TYR A 260 7.01 1.88 10.29
C TYR A 260 7.57 2.07 11.70
N GLY A 261 7.54 1.01 12.52
CA GLY A 261 7.89 1.08 13.94
C GLY A 261 6.89 1.87 14.78
N GLU A 262 5.65 2.01 14.33
CA GLU A 262 4.54 2.59 15.11
C GLU A 262 4.25 1.78 16.37
N HIS A 263 4.43 0.46 16.28
CA HIS A 263 4.31 -0.44 17.42
C HIS A 263 5.48 -1.42 17.49
N VAL A 264 5.74 -1.89 18.71
CA VAL A 264 6.52 -3.10 18.96
C VAL A 264 5.58 -4.17 19.46
N GLY A 265 5.55 -5.31 18.78
CA GLY A 265 4.77 -6.45 19.23
C GLY A 265 5.50 -7.24 20.33
N VAL A 266 4.75 -7.65 21.35
CA VAL A 266 5.26 -8.48 22.44
C VAL A 266 4.30 -9.64 22.67
N VAL A 267 4.82 -10.87 22.58
CA VAL A 267 4.08 -12.10 22.84
C VAL A 267 4.75 -12.87 23.97
N GLU A 268 4.02 -13.14 25.04
CA GLU A 268 4.43 -14.05 26.10
C GLU A 268 3.94 -15.46 25.75
N LEU A 269 4.89 -16.35 25.47
CA LEU A 269 4.67 -17.75 25.11
C LEU A 269 5.05 -18.65 26.29
N THR A 270 4.06 -19.26 26.95
CA THR A 270 4.31 -20.24 28.02
C THR A 270 4.40 -21.63 27.42
N VAL A 271 5.57 -22.26 27.51
CA VAL A 271 5.86 -23.60 26.99
C VAL A 271 6.02 -24.58 28.14
N GLY A 272 5.30 -25.69 28.10
CA GLY A 272 5.42 -26.79 29.07
C GLY A 272 5.86 -28.11 28.41
N PRO A 273 5.94 -29.21 29.17
CA PRO A 273 6.43 -30.50 28.66
C PRO A 273 5.62 -31.12 27.51
N ALA A 274 4.39 -30.64 27.32
CA ALA A 274 3.48 -31.08 26.26
C ALA A 274 3.21 -29.95 25.26
N GLY A 275 4.21 -29.11 24.98
CA GLY A 275 4.14 -27.98 24.06
C GLY A 275 3.59 -26.69 24.67
N VAL A 276 3.25 -25.74 23.81
CA VAL A 276 2.71 -24.42 24.16
C VAL A 276 1.41 -24.54 24.98
N LYS A 277 1.29 -23.74 26.03
CA LYS A 277 0.15 -23.71 26.98
C LYS A 277 -0.62 -22.41 26.96
N ALA A 278 0.06 -21.29 26.74
CA ALA A 278 -0.56 -19.98 26.67
C ALA A 278 0.22 -19.07 25.70
N ARG A 279 -0.52 -18.17 25.07
CA ARG A 279 -0.04 -17.14 24.16
C ARG A 279 -0.76 -15.85 24.54
N ASN A 280 -0.01 -14.82 24.94
CA ASN A 280 -0.58 -13.52 25.26
C ASN A 280 0.15 -12.45 24.46
N ALA A 281 -0.54 -11.84 23.50
CA ALA A 281 0.01 -10.79 22.66
C ALA A 281 -0.45 -9.41 23.12
N ARG A 282 0.42 -8.42 22.94
CA ARG A 282 0.11 -7.00 23.07
C ARG A 282 0.97 -6.18 22.10
N LEU A 283 0.45 -5.04 21.66
CA LEU A 283 1.25 -4.02 20.98
C LEU A 283 1.67 -2.92 21.93
N ILE A 284 2.88 -2.40 21.73
CA ILE A 284 3.42 -1.25 22.44
C ILE A 284 3.58 -0.10 21.46
N PRO A 285 2.68 0.90 21.51
CA PRO A 285 2.78 2.08 20.66
C PRO A 285 4.10 2.84 20.91
N ALA A 286 4.66 3.44 19.86
CA ALA A 286 5.88 4.24 19.94
C ALA A 286 5.77 5.35 21.00
N GLU A 287 4.59 5.95 21.16
CA GLU A 287 4.31 7.00 22.16
C GLU A 287 4.53 6.54 23.61
N GLU A 288 4.28 5.26 23.91
CA GLU A 288 4.50 4.68 25.25
C GLU A 288 5.99 4.46 25.56
N THR A 289 6.84 4.49 24.54
CA THR A 289 8.29 4.30 24.67
C THR A 289 9.07 5.61 24.85
N THR A 290 8.38 6.76 24.90
CA THR A 290 9.00 8.09 25.01
C THR A 290 9.89 8.28 26.25
N GLY A 291 9.66 7.52 27.33
CA GLY A 291 10.50 7.52 28.53
C GLY A 291 11.76 6.64 28.45
N ILE A 292 11.97 5.91 27.35
CA ILE A 292 13.12 5.02 27.14
C ILE A 292 14.22 5.82 26.43
N GLU A 293 15.38 5.90 27.08
CA GLU A 293 16.57 6.48 26.46
C GLU A 293 17.10 5.57 25.33
N PRO A 294 17.42 6.12 24.14
CA PRO A 294 17.97 5.34 23.04
C PRO A 294 19.27 4.63 23.41
N ASP A 295 19.47 3.43 22.87
CA ASP A 295 20.72 2.70 23.06
C ASP A 295 21.89 3.46 22.42
N PRO A 296 22.93 3.82 23.19
CA PRO A 296 24.02 4.65 22.68
C PRO A 296 24.90 3.92 21.66
N GLY A 297 24.96 2.57 21.71
CA GLY A 297 25.72 1.78 20.74
C GLY A 297 25.06 1.78 19.37
N VAL A 298 23.74 1.54 19.34
CA VAL A 298 22.96 1.59 18.09
C VAL A 298 22.90 3.02 17.54
N LEU A 299 22.73 4.02 18.40
CA LEU A 299 22.75 5.43 17.96
C LEU A 299 24.08 5.81 17.31
N ALA A 300 25.21 5.35 17.87
CA ALA A 300 26.53 5.58 17.28
C ALA A 300 26.64 4.96 15.88
N VAL A 301 26.09 3.75 15.65
CA VAL A 301 26.06 3.12 14.33
C VAL A 301 25.20 3.93 13.35
N ILE A 302 24.03 4.43 13.77
CA ILE A 302 23.17 5.28 12.92
C ILE A 302 23.93 6.54 12.47
N GLU A 303 24.58 7.23 13.41
CA GLU A 303 25.33 8.45 13.11
C GLU A 303 26.58 8.17 12.26
N GLU A 304 27.25 7.04 12.47
CA GLU A 304 28.36 6.60 11.61
C GLU A 304 27.89 6.35 10.17
N VAL A 305 26.75 5.66 9.99
CA VAL A 305 26.18 5.46 8.65
C VAL A 305 25.87 6.78 7.98
N LYS A 306 25.20 7.72 8.67
CA LYS A 306 24.86 9.04 8.11
C LYS A 306 26.12 9.79 7.69
N ALA A 307 27.16 9.78 8.53
CA ALA A 307 28.45 10.40 8.20
C ALA A 307 29.12 9.75 6.97
N ASN A 308 29.05 8.42 6.84
CA ASN A 308 29.62 7.68 5.71
C ASN A 308 28.83 7.85 4.41
N GLN A 309 27.55 8.24 4.50
CA GLN A 309 26.68 8.47 3.36
C GLN A 309 26.76 9.90 2.81
N GLU A 310 27.27 10.86 3.58
CA GLU A 310 27.46 12.24 3.14
C GLU A 310 28.19 12.37 1.78
N PRO A 311 29.27 11.61 1.50
CA PRO A 311 29.90 11.63 0.19
C PRO A 311 29.01 11.10 -0.94
N LEU A 312 28.12 10.14 -0.66
CA LEU A 312 27.20 9.56 -1.65
C LEU A 312 26.14 10.58 -2.08
N LEU A 313 25.72 11.45 -1.15
CA LEU A 313 24.80 12.56 -1.44
C LEU A 313 25.40 13.59 -2.41
N SER A 314 26.73 13.66 -2.49
CA SER A 314 27.46 14.55 -3.40
C SER A 314 27.64 13.98 -4.82
N GLU A 315 27.25 12.73 -5.06
CA GLU A 315 27.34 12.11 -6.38
C GLU A 315 26.46 12.85 -7.39
N ILE A 316 27.03 13.17 -8.56
CA ILE A 316 26.29 13.79 -9.66
C ILE A 316 25.51 12.70 -10.40
N VAL A 317 24.18 12.87 -10.48
CA VAL A 317 23.25 11.92 -11.12
C VAL A 317 22.74 12.40 -12.47
N GLY A 318 23.04 13.64 -12.84
CA GLY A 318 22.66 14.23 -14.12
C GLY A 318 22.95 15.72 -14.12
N LYS A 319 22.48 16.42 -15.15
CA LYS A 319 22.65 17.87 -15.26
C LYS A 319 21.38 18.53 -15.81
N SER A 320 20.95 19.64 -15.21
CA SER A 320 19.86 20.46 -15.74
C SER A 320 20.41 21.71 -16.42
N LEU A 321 19.91 22.05 -17.61
CA LEU A 321 20.20 23.31 -18.31
C LEU A 321 19.34 24.48 -17.84
N VAL A 322 18.35 24.22 -16.99
CA VAL A 322 17.39 25.20 -16.48
C VAL A 322 17.14 24.98 -15.00
N ASP A 323 16.63 25.98 -14.29
CA ASP A 323 16.16 25.77 -12.92
C ASP A 323 14.93 24.85 -12.94
N LEU A 324 14.89 23.87 -12.05
CA LEU A 324 13.77 22.96 -11.83
C LEU A 324 12.94 23.51 -10.67
N ASP A 325 11.73 23.97 -10.98
CA ASP A 325 10.86 24.69 -10.08
C ASP A 325 10.05 23.73 -9.19
N GLY A 326 10.45 23.66 -7.92
CA GLY A 326 9.77 22.93 -6.86
C GLY A 326 9.25 23.83 -5.75
N GLU A 327 9.10 25.14 -6.01
CA GLU A 327 8.59 26.08 -5.01
C GLU A 327 7.17 25.72 -4.62
N ARG A 328 6.91 25.70 -3.30
CA ARG A 328 5.66 25.20 -2.72
C ARG A 328 4.43 25.85 -3.35
N GLU A 329 4.47 27.16 -3.55
CA GLU A 329 3.36 27.95 -4.10
C GLU A 329 3.10 27.64 -5.57
N HIS A 330 4.11 27.15 -6.30
CA HIS A 330 3.99 26.81 -7.72
C HIS A 330 3.51 25.36 -7.90
N VAL A 331 4.19 24.38 -7.29
CA VAL A 331 3.84 22.94 -7.42
C VAL A 331 2.45 22.61 -6.86
N ARG A 332 1.91 23.45 -5.97
CA ARG A 332 0.59 23.25 -5.36
C ARG A 332 -0.55 23.99 -6.05
N ALA A 333 -0.26 24.73 -7.11
CA ALA A 333 -1.24 25.56 -7.81
C ALA A 333 -1.00 25.64 -9.32
N GLY A 334 -0.10 24.85 -9.89
CA GLY A 334 0.19 24.92 -11.32
C GLY A 334 1.20 23.89 -11.81
N GLU A 335 1.30 23.80 -13.14
CA GLU A 335 2.32 23.00 -13.80
C GLU A 335 3.71 23.59 -13.53
N THR A 336 4.65 22.76 -13.10
CA THR A 336 6.07 23.10 -13.03
C THR A 336 6.88 22.09 -13.84
N ASN A 337 8.06 22.52 -14.29
CA ASN A 337 8.95 21.65 -15.04
C ASN A 337 9.54 20.50 -14.20
N LEU A 338 9.73 20.71 -12.89
CA LEU A 338 10.15 19.64 -11.98
C LEU A 338 9.03 18.60 -11.79
N GLY A 339 7.78 19.05 -11.63
CA GLY A 339 6.63 18.14 -11.55
C GLY A 339 6.46 17.30 -12.83
N ASN A 340 6.68 17.90 -14.00
CA ASN A 340 6.71 17.17 -15.27
C ASN A 340 7.83 16.13 -15.31
N LEU A 341 9.06 16.51 -14.93
CA LEU A 341 10.21 15.59 -14.91
C LEU A 341 9.97 14.39 -13.98
N ILE A 342 9.39 14.61 -12.80
CA ILE A 342 9.09 13.54 -11.84
C ILE A 342 8.01 12.60 -12.43
N ALA A 343 6.94 13.14 -13.00
CA ALA A 343 5.91 12.32 -13.63
C ALA A 343 6.45 11.55 -14.86
N ASP A 344 7.38 12.12 -15.61
CA ASP A 344 8.06 11.43 -16.72
C ASP A 344 8.96 10.30 -16.20
N ALA A 345 9.70 10.52 -15.11
CA ALA A 345 10.48 9.47 -14.47
C ALA A 345 9.61 8.31 -13.96
N MET A 346 8.39 8.59 -13.48
CA MET A 346 7.44 7.55 -13.10
C MET A 346 6.99 6.71 -14.30
N LEU A 347 6.72 7.34 -15.46
CA LEU A 347 6.42 6.59 -16.69
C LEU A 347 7.62 5.81 -17.22
N PHE A 348 8.83 6.38 -17.12
CA PHE A 348 10.06 5.71 -17.51
C PHE A 348 10.30 4.43 -16.71
N GLU A 349 10.08 4.48 -15.39
CA GLU A 349 10.27 3.34 -14.48
C GLU A 349 9.19 2.26 -14.67
N THR A 350 7.94 2.65 -14.92
CA THR A 350 6.79 1.71 -14.89
C THR A 350 6.28 1.25 -16.24
N GLY A 351 6.44 2.07 -17.29
CA GLY A 351 5.78 1.86 -18.59
C GLY A 351 4.25 2.00 -18.57
N ALA A 352 3.68 2.62 -17.54
CA ALA A 352 2.23 2.87 -17.43
C ALA A 352 1.69 3.79 -18.54
N ASP A 353 0.36 3.84 -18.71
CA ASP A 353 -0.28 4.74 -19.69
C ASP A 353 -0.18 6.21 -19.26
N VAL A 354 -0.36 6.46 -17.97
CA VAL A 354 -0.38 7.80 -17.38
C VAL A 354 0.28 7.80 -16.00
N ALA A 355 0.84 8.94 -15.60
CA ALA A 355 1.36 9.15 -14.25
C ALA A 355 0.67 10.35 -13.57
N LEU A 356 0.49 10.23 -12.26
CA LEU A 356 -0.01 11.31 -11.40
C LEU A 356 0.80 11.33 -10.09
N THR A 357 1.30 12.49 -9.70
CA THR A 357 1.90 12.71 -8.37
C THR A 357 1.48 14.06 -7.82
N ASN A 358 1.32 14.17 -6.50
CA ASN A 358 0.84 15.38 -5.85
C ASN A 358 1.99 16.38 -5.59
N GLY A 359 1.75 17.67 -5.81
CA GLY A 359 2.72 18.74 -5.55
C GLY A 359 3.17 18.85 -4.08
N GLY A 360 2.38 18.30 -3.15
CA GLY A 360 2.74 18.13 -1.75
C GLY A 360 3.94 17.21 -1.54
N GLY A 361 4.18 16.26 -2.44
CA GLY A 361 5.33 15.38 -2.47
C GLY A 361 6.64 16.04 -2.94
N ILE A 362 6.55 17.16 -3.66
CA ILE A 362 7.70 17.89 -4.22
C ILE A 362 8.12 18.99 -3.25
N ARG A 363 9.33 18.89 -2.69
CA ARG A 363 9.70 19.64 -1.48
C ARG A 363 10.73 20.75 -1.66
N ALA A 364 11.42 20.77 -2.78
CA ALA A 364 12.46 21.75 -3.07
C ALA A 364 12.65 21.95 -4.57
N SER A 365 13.26 23.08 -4.93
CA SER A 365 13.75 23.37 -6.27
C SER A 365 15.17 22.84 -6.47
N ILE A 366 15.58 22.60 -7.72
CA ILE A 366 16.96 22.27 -8.09
C ILE A 366 17.47 23.33 -9.06
N PRO A 367 18.58 24.05 -8.76
CA PRO A 367 19.13 25.05 -9.67
C PRO A 367 19.71 24.41 -10.94
N ALA A 368 19.82 25.19 -12.01
CA ALA A 368 20.54 24.80 -13.21
C ALA A 368 22.01 24.44 -12.88
N GLY A 369 22.52 23.40 -13.55
CA GLY A 369 23.86 22.86 -13.32
C GLY A 369 23.83 21.36 -13.03
N ASP A 370 24.91 20.88 -12.42
CA ASP A 370 25.02 19.49 -12.00
C ASP A 370 23.99 19.19 -10.91
N ILE A 371 23.27 18.08 -11.07
CA ILE A 371 22.27 17.60 -10.12
C ILE A 371 22.92 16.53 -9.27
N THR A 372 22.96 16.74 -7.96
CA THR A 372 23.45 15.73 -7.03
C THR A 372 22.34 14.80 -6.54
N LYS A 373 22.73 13.61 -6.11
CA LYS A 373 21.84 12.65 -5.47
C LYS A 373 21.12 13.26 -4.27
N GLY A 374 21.84 14.00 -3.44
CA GLY A 374 21.28 14.70 -2.27
C GLY A 374 20.24 15.77 -2.64
N GLN A 375 20.38 16.44 -3.78
CA GLN A 375 19.35 17.35 -4.27
C GLN A 375 18.06 16.59 -4.62
N VAL A 376 18.12 15.45 -5.33
CA VAL A 376 16.93 14.65 -5.65
C VAL A 376 16.23 14.16 -4.39
N ILE A 377 16.99 13.65 -3.41
CA ILE A 377 16.46 13.23 -2.10
C ILE A 377 15.80 14.40 -1.37
N THR A 378 16.39 15.61 -1.43
CA THR A 378 15.81 16.81 -0.81
C THR A 378 14.47 17.17 -1.45
N VAL A 379 14.29 16.92 -2.76
CA VAL A 379 13.01 17.10 -3.47
C VAL A 379 11.99 16.05 -3.05
N LEU A 380 12.40 14.79 -2.86
CA LEU A 380 11.54 13.63 -2.62
C LEU A 380 11.96 12.88 -1.33
N PRO A 381 11.74 13.47 -0.13
CA PRO A 381 12.39 13.01 1.10
C PRO A 381 11.63 11.94 1.88
N PHE A 382 10.45 11.53 1.41
CA PHE A 382 9.53 10.70 2.20
C PHE A 382 9.78 9.19 2.08
N GLY A 383 10.57 8.77 1.08
CA GLY A 383 10.74 7.36 0.77
C GLY A 383 9.53 6.72 0.09
N ASN A 384 8.56 7.52 -0.35
CA ASN A 384 7.41 7.07 -1.13
C ASN A 384 7.89 6.32 -2.38
N TYR A 385 7.21 5.24 -2.73
CA TYR A 385 7.51 4.43 -3.89
C TYR A 385 6.38 4.42 -4.91
N ILE A 386 6.72 4.06 -6.14
CA ILE A 386 5.76 4.10 -7.25
C ILE A 386 4.92 2.83 -7.22
N GLN A 387 3.59 3.00 -7.23
CA GLN A 387 2.63 1.94 -7.44
C GLN A 387 1.88 2.15 -8.74
N THR A 388 1.52 1.05 -9.41
CA THR A 388 0.58 1.07 -10.53
C THR A 388 -0.78 0.53 -10.12
N LYS A 389 -1.84 1.10 -10.69
CA LYS A 389 -3.23 0.65 -10.53
C LYS A 389 -3.97 0.72 -11.86
N GLU A 390 -4.89 -0.21 -12.08
CA GLU A 390 -5.86 -0.11 -13.18
C GLU A 390 -7.00 0.81 -12.75
N VAL A 391 -7.17 1.93 -13.46
CA VAL A 391 -8.21 2.93 -13.16
C VAL A 391 -9.07 3.21 -14.40
N THR A 392 -10.36 3.39 -14.20
CA THR A 392 -11.24 3.87 -15.27
C THR A 392 -10.98 5.34 -15.57
N GLY A 393 -11.30 5.80 -16.77
CA GLY A 393 -11.25 7.23 -17.10
C GLY A 393 -12.12 8.08 -16.17
N ALA A 394 -13.24 7.55 -15.69
CA ALA A 394 -14.06 8.23 -14.68
C ALA A 394 -13.31 8.45 -13.36
N GLN A 395 -12.56 7.45 -12.88
CA GLN A 395 -11.73 7.59 -11.67
C GLN A 395 -10.56 8.54 -11.89
N LEU A 396 -9.94 8.51 -13.07
CA LEU A 396 -8.87 9.44 -13.42
C LEU A 396 -9.38 10.89 -13.42
N LEU A 397 -10.55 11.14 -14.00
CA LEU A 397 -11.19 12.46 -13.96
C LEU A 397 -11.50 12.88 -12.51
N ALA A 398 -12.03 11.97 -11.68
CA ALA A 398 -12.32 12.25 -10.28
C ALA A 398 -11.05 12.62 -9.49
N ALA A 399 -9.94 11.93 -9.73
CA ALA A 399 -8.64 12.24 -9.13
C ALA A 399 -8.15 13.65 -9.52
N LEU A 400 -8.26 14.00 -10.81
CA LEU A 400 -7.90 15.34 -11.29
C LEU A 400 -8.79 16.43 -10.68
N GLU A 401 -10.11 16.23 -10.66
CA GLU A 401 -11.08 17.16 -10.04
C GLU A 401 -10.78 17.41 -8.56
N HIS A 402 -10.47 16.33 -7.84
CA HIS A 402 -10.08 16.41 -6.44
C HIS A 402 -8.80 17.21 -6.25
N GLY A 403 -7.77 16.92 -7.04
CA GLY A 403 -6.49 17.61 -6.97
C GLY A 403 -6.56 19.11 -7.26
N VAL A 404 -7.53 19.57 -8.06
CA VAL A 404 -7.75 21.00 -8.35
C VAL A 404 -8.85 21.64 -7.51
N SER A 405 -9.36 20.96 -6.49
CA SER A 405 -10.52 21.40 -5.70
C SER A 405 -10.31 22.72 -4.95
N ALA A 406 -9.08 23.08 -4.59
CA ALA A 406 -8.76 24.36 -3.95
C ALA A 406 -8.34 25.47 -4.93
N TYR A 407 -8.09 25.14 -6.20
CA TYR A 407 -7.57 26.09 -7.19
C TYR A 407 -8.38 27.41 -7.23
N PRO A 408 -7.74 28.60 -7.28
CA PRO A 408 -6.29 28.84 -7.42
C PRO A 408 -5.48 28.79 -6.11
N GLU A 409 -6.10 28.46 -4.98
CA GLU A 409 -5.36 28.36 -3.72
C GLU A 409 -4.45 27.11 -3.71
N PRO A 410 -3.23 27.21 -3.13
CA PRO A 410 -2.31 26.09 -3.05
C PRO A 410 -2.90 24.89 -2.28
N LEU A 411 -2.87 23.71 -2.89
CA LEU A 411 -3.25 22.43 -2.28
C LEU A 411 -2.10 21.42 -2.39
N GLY A 412 -1.80 20.72 -1.30
CA GLY A 412 -0.83 19.62 -1.32
C GLY A 412 -1.18 18.58 -2.38
N GLY A 413 -2.46 18.24 -2.49
CA GLY A 413 -3.00 17.32 -3.49
C GLY A 413 -3.02 17.83 -4.94
N PHE A 414 -2.45 18.99 -5.30
CA PHE A 414 -2.47 19.43 -6.71
C PHE A 414 -1.71 18.44 -7.62
N PRO A 415 -2.28 17.99 -8.75
CA PRO A 415 -1.70 16.89 -9.52
C PRO A 415 -0.70 17.38 -10.59
N HIS A 416 0.50 16.81 -10.58
CA HIS A 416 1.42 16.81 -11.72
C HIS A 416 1.26 15.51 -12.50
N VAL A 417 1.34 15.59 -13.83
CA VAL A 417 0.96 14.48 -14.72
C VAL A 417 1.95 14.24 -15.86
N ALA A 418 1.98 12.99 -16.34
CA ALA A 418 2.62 12.58 -17.58
C ALA A 418 1.72 11.58 -18.33
N GLY A 419 1.90 11.45 -19.65
CA GLY A 419 1.03 10.63 -20.52
C GLY A 419 -0.36 11.23 -20.79
N MET A 420 -0.69 12.32 -20.10
CA MET A 420 -1.97 13.02 -20.23
C MET A 420 -1.83 14.55 -20.14
N THR A 421 -2.87 15.25 -20.61
CA THR A 421 -3.04 16.70 -20.44
C THR A 421 -4.46 17.02 -20.01
N PHE A 422 -4.68 18.10 -19.27
CA PHE A 422 -6.02 18.58 -18.93
C PHE A 422 -6.08 20.10 -18.77
N LYS A 423 -7.30 20.63 -18.73
CA LYS A 423 -7.57 22.05 -18.50
C LYS A 423 -8.39 22.28 -17.24
N ILE A 424 -8.21 23.45 -16.63
CA ILE A 424 -8.89 23.90 -15.42
C ILE A 424 -9.70 25.16 -15.76
N ASP A 425 -11.00 25.14 -15.50
CA ASP A 425 -11.87 26.32 -15.52
C ASP A 425 -12.06 26.86 -14.09
N PRO A 426 -11.39 27.96 -13.70
CA PRO A 426 -11.53 28.53 -12.36
C PRO A 426 -12.91 29.14 -12.10
N GLY A 427 -13.72 29.38 -13.14
CA GLY A 427 -15.09 29.87 -13.01
C GLY A 427 -16.10 28.80 -12.58
N LYS A 428 -15.70 27.53 -12.57
CA LYS A 428 -16.54 26.39 -12.19
C LYS A 428 -16.41 26.03 -10.71
N PRO A 429 -17.48 25.49 -10.08
CA PRO A 429 -17.40 24.96 -8.73
C PRO A 429 -16.42 23.78 -8.67
N ALA A 430 -15.79 23.56 -7.52
CA ALA A 430 -14.95 22.38 -7.30
C ALA A 430 -15.73 21.09 -7.62
N GLY A 431 -15.10 20.15 -8.32
CA GLY A 431 -15.74 18.94 -8.85
C GLY A 431 -16.28 19.08 -10.28
N GLU A 432 -16.26 20.28 -10.87
CA GLU A 432 -16.61 20.54 -12.28
C GLU A 432 -15.58 21.44 -12.99
N ARG A 433 -14.35 21.52 -12.48
CA ARG A 433 -13.30 22.42 -13.00
C ARG A 433 -12.49 21.80 -14.13
N VAL A 434 -12.35 20.49 -14.15
CA VAL A 434 -11.48 19.78 -15.07
C VAL A 434 -12.22 19.49 -16.37
N TYR A 435 -11.60 19.86 -17.49
CA TYR A 435 -12.15 19.58 -18.82
C TYR A 435 -11.04 19.35 -19.85
N ASP A 436 -11.42 18.86 -21.04
CA ASP A 436 -10.50 18.52 -22.15
C ASP A 436 -9.33 17.62 -21.68
N VAL A 437 -9.64 16.63 -20.83
CA VAL A 437 -8.66 15.61 -20.44
C VAL A 437 -8.33 14.75 -21.66
N ARG A 438 -7.04 14.60 -21.93
CA ARG A 438 -6.54 13.80 -23.06
C ARG A 438 -5.45 12.87 -22.59
N VAL A 439 -5.53 11.61 -23.00
CA VAL A 439 -4.49 10.58 -22.81
C VAL A 439 -3.94 10.23 -24.18
N ASP A 440 -2.61 10.30 -24.36
CA ASP A 440 -1.97 10.13 -25.68
C ASP A 440 -2.63 10.99 -26.79
N GLY A 441 -2.97 12.24 -26.44
CA GLY A 441 -3.62 13.22 -27.32
C GLY A 441 -5.10 12.95 -27.66
N LYS A 442 -5.65 11.79 -27.28
CA LYS A 442 -7.06 11.42 -27.50
C LYS A 442 -7.92 11.86 -26.32
N PRO A 443 -9.17 12.33 -26.54
CA PRO A 443 -10.08 12.62 -25.44
C PRO A 443 -10.22 11.42 -24.50
N LEU A 444 -10.25 11.69 -23.19
CA LEU A 444 -10.43 10.67 -22.17
C LEU A 444 -11.75 9.91 -22.38
N ASP A 445 -11.66 8.61 -22.58
CA ASP A 445 -12.81 7.71 -22.50
C ASP A 445 -13.05 7.35 -21.04
N LEU A 446 -14.22 7.73 -20.51
CA LEU A 446 -14.59 7.52 -19.10
C LEU A 446 -14.76 6.05 -18.73
N GLN A 447 -15.02 5.17 -19.70
CA GLN A 447 -15.23 3.73 -19.47
C GLN A 447 -13.98 2.90 -19.75
N ALA A 448 -13.01 3.43 -20.50
CA ALA A 448 -11.75 2.76 -20.71
C ALA A 448 -10.96 2.65 -19.40
N VAL A 449 -10.18 1.57 -19.29
CA VAL A 449 -9.24 1.33 -18.20
C VAL A 449 -7.85 1.76 -18.65
N TYR A 450 -7.12 2.42 -17.77
CA TYR A 450 -5.76 2.90 -17.96
C TYR A 450 -4.90 2.40 -16.80
N THR A 451 -3.66 2.03 -17.09
CA THR A 451 -2.66 1.80 -16.04
C THR A 451 -2.15 3.15 -15.57
N LEU A 452 -2.42 3.50 -14.30
CA LEU A 452 -1.95 4.71 -13.64
C LEU A 452 -0.74 4.41 -12.76
N ALA A 453 0.39 5.08 -13.01
CA ALA A 453 1.50 5.17 -12.06
C ALA A 453 1.25 6.34 -11.09
N THR A 454 1.26 6.06 -9.79
CA THR A 454 1.14 7.04 -8.70
C THR A 454 2.12 6.71 -7.58
N ASN A 455 2.28 7.59 -6.60
CA ASN A 455 3.00 7.21 -5.37
C ASN A 455 2.08 6.44 -4.40
N ASP A 456 2.68 5.57 -3.58
CA ASP A 456 2.03 4.73 -2.55
C ASP A 456 1.10 5.53 -1.63
N PHE A 457 1.53 6.73 -1.20
CA PHE A 457 0.70 7.62 -0.38
C PHE A 457 -0.63 7.97 -1.06
N LEU A 458 -0.63 8.37 -2.33
CA LEU A 458 -1.87 8.65 -3.08
C LEU A 458 -2.64 7.38 -3.42
N ALA A 459 -1.95 6.29 -3.72
CA ALA A 459 -2.55 4.99 -4.00
C ALA A 459 -3.37 4.48 -2.80
N ALA A 460 -2.93 4.75 -1.57
CA ALA A 460 -3.66 4.45 -0.33
C ALA A 460 -4.78 5.47 0.00
N GLY A 461 -4.97 6.50 -0.83
CA GLY A 461 -5.98 7.54 -0.63
C GLY A 461 -5.49 8.77 0.16
N GLY A 462 -4.18 8.90 0.36
CA GLY A 462 -3.53 10.09 0.91
C GLY A 462 -3.91 11.37 0.15
N ASP A 463 -3.82 12.52 0.84
CA ASP A 463 -4.35 13.81 0.35
C ASP A 463 -5.84 13.75 -0.06
N GLN A 464 -6.61 12.78 0.47
CA GLN A 464 -8.01 12.50 0.15
C GLN A 464 -8.27 12.01 -1.28
N TYR A 465 -7.27 11.41 -1.92
CA TYR A 465 -7.43 10.67 -3.18
C TYR A 465 -8.15 9.32 -3.00
N ALA A 466 -9.26 9.31 -2.24
CA ALA A 466 -9.97 8.09 -1.86
C ALA A 466 -10.46 7.25 -3.05
N MET A 467 -10.68 7.88 -4.21
CA MET A 467 -11.04 7.18 -5.45
C MET A 467 -9.96 6.22 -5.97
N LEU A 468 -8.70 6.38 -5.51
CA LEU A 468 -7.58 5.49 -5.84
C LEU A 468 -7.43 4.34 -4.84
N ALA A 469 -7.94 4.49 -3.60
CA ALA A 469 -7.72 3.54 -2.51
C ALA A 469 -8.35 2.16 -2.79
N GLU A 470 -9.54 2.13 -3.40
CA GLU A 470 -10.29 0.89 -3.62
C GLU A 470 -9.76 0.02 -4.77
N GLN A 471 -8.91 0.57 -5.64
CA GLN A 471 -8.37 -0.20 -6.75
C GLN A 471 -7.18 -1.06 -6.30
N PRO A 472 -7.10 -2.33 -6.72
CA PRO A 472 -5.97 -3.18 -6.39
C PRO A 472 -4.69 -2.61 -7.01
N VAL A 473 -3.60 -2.71 -6.27
CA VAL A 473 -2.25 -2.44 -6.78
C VAL A 473 -1.90 -3.52 -7.79
N THR A 474 -1.49 -3.12 -8.99
CA THR A 474 -1.06 -4.02 -10.06
C THR A 474 0.46 -4.14 -10.19
N GLY A 475 1.22 -3.27 -9.51
CA GLY A 475 2.65 -3.44 -9.37
C GLY A 475 3.30 -2.39 -8.45
N ASP A 476 4.35 -2.79 -7.74
CA ASP A 476 5.20 -1.93 -6.92
C ASP A 476 6.59 -1.80 -7.53
N PHE A 477 7.13 -0.59 -7.51
CA PHE A 477 8.36 -0.20 -8.21
C PHE A 477 9.32 0.54 -7.26
N ALA A 478 10.41 1.09 -7.81
CA ALA A 478 11.41 1.84 -7.05
C ALA A 478 10.81 3.03 -6.28
N SER A 479 11.56 3.52 -5.29
CA SER A 479 11.20 4.79 -4.65
C SER A 479 11.22 5.94 -5.67
N LEU A 480 10.43 6.99 -5.43
CA LEU A 480 10.33 8.12 -6.37
C LEU A 480 11.71 8.75 -6.65
N GLU A 481 12.55 8.90 -5.63
CA GLU A 481 13.89 9.46 -5.81
C GLU A 481 14.80 8.51 -6.59
N GLU A 482 14.71 7.19 -6.40
CA GLU A 482 15.46 6.21 -7.19
C GLU A 482 15.04 6.25 -8.66
N ALA A 483 13.74 6.33 -8.94
CA ALA A 483 13.22 6.44 -10.31
C ALA A 483 13.71 7.74 -10.99
N VAL A 484 13.67 8.87 -10.29
CA VAL A 484 14.20 10.15 -10.82
C VAL A 484 15.71 10.09 -11.04
N ILE A 485 16.48 9.50 -10.13
CA ILE A 485 17.92 9.31 -10.30
C ILE A 485 18.22 8.47 -11.55
N ARG A 486 17.53 7.34 -11.73
CA ARG A 486 17.71 6.47 -12.90
C ARG A 486 17.34 7.19 -14.19
N TYR A 487 16.24 7.93 -14.19
CA TYR A 487 15.83 8.75 -15.33
C TYR A 487 16.89 9.80 -15.70
N LEU A 488 17.39 10.56 -14.71
CA LEU A 488 18.45 11.55 -14.91
C LEU A 488 19.76 10.93 -15.42
N GLN A 489 20.12 9.74 -14.92
CA GLN A 489 21.30 9.02 -15.38
C GLN A 489 21.16 8.50 -16.81
N ALA A 490 19.95 8.09 -17.20
CA ALA A 490 19.65 7.63 -18.55
C ALA A 490 19.67 8.79 -19.57
N GLU A 491 19.11 9.94 -19.22
CA GLU A 491 19.06 11.14 -20.08
C GLU A 491 20.40 11.89 -20.11
N GLY A 492 21.13 11.91 -18.99
CA GLY A 492 22.39 12.62 -18.80
C GLY A 492 22.21 14.14 -18.63
N GLU A 493 21.66 14.83 -19.63
CA GLU A 493 21.41 16.27 -19.61
C GLU A 493 19.93 16.57 -19.94
N VAL A 494 19.26 17.31 -19.05
CA VAL A 494 17.83 17.63 -19.17
C VAL A 494 17.58 19.13 -19.25
N ALA A 495 16.49 19.53 -19.92
CA ALA A 495 16.05 20.92 -20.00
C ALA A 495 14.51 21.02 -19.97
N PRO A 496 13.85 20.43 -18.94
CA PRO A 496 12.40 20.31 -18.92
C PRO A 496 11.75 21.69 -18.82
N LYS A 497 10.58 21.81 -19.43
CA LYS A 497 9.78 23.05 -19.44
C LYS A 497 8.35 22.71 -19.00
N ALA A 498 7.60 23.75 -18.61
CA ALA A 498 6.16 23.62 -18.63
C ALA A 498 5.72 23.48 -20.10
N GLU A 499 5.09 22.36 -20.41
CA GLU A 499 4.68 21.96 -21.78
C GLU A 499 3.20 22.28 -22.03
N GLY A 500 2.51 22.79 -21.02
CA GLY A 500 1.07 23.00 -21.06
C GLY A 500 0.32 21.68 -20.92
N ARG A 501 0.85 20.77 -20.10
CA ARG A 501 0.14 19.56 -19.64
C ARG A 501 -1.06 19.95 -18.77
N ILE A 502 -0.96 21.08 -18.07
CA ILE A 502 -2.04 21.65 -17.25
C ILE A 502 -2.26 23.09 -17.69
N ARG A 503 -3.46 23.42 -18.16
CA ARG A 503 -3.78 24.79 -18.63
C ARG A 503 -4.97 25.37 -17.90
N VAL A 504 -4.88 26.66 -17.59
CA VAL A 504 -5.96 27.39 -16.93
C VAL A 504 -6.64 28.26 -17.97
N GLU A 505 -7.86 27.87 -18.35
CA GLU A 505 -8.62 28.50 -19.44
C GLU A 505 -10.12 28.42 -19.06
N PRO A 506 -10.91 29.49 -19.19
CA PRO A 506 -12.36 29.38 -19.05
C PRO A 506 -12.91 28.37 -20.07
N ALA A 507 -13.80 27.48 -19.65
CA ALA A 507 -14.41 26.54 -20.57
C ALA A 507 -15.27 27.32 -21.58
N VAL A 508 -14.89 27.27 -22.86
CA VAL A 508 -15.68 27.91 -23.91
C VAL A 508 -16.97 27.10 -24.05
N ALA A 509 -18.12 27.74 -23.81
CA ALA A 509 -19.42 27.10 -24.01
C ALA A 509 -19.50 26.53 -25.44
N PRO A 510 -20.00 25.29 -25.63
CA PRO A 510 -20.22 24.78 -26.97
C PRO A 510 -21.25 25.66 -27.69
N GLY A 511 -20.81 26.57 -28.56
CA GLY A 511 -21.71 27.33 -29.44
C GLY A 511 -21.52 28.84 -29.62
N THR A 512 -20.39 29.46 -29.27
CA THR A 512 -20.12 30.85 -29.70
C THR A 512 -19.17 30.90 -30.88
N ILE A 513 -19.73 30.90 -32.09
CA ILE A 513 -19.01 31.33 -33.29
C ILE A 513 -18.72 32.84 -33.13
N PRO A 514 -17.48 33.32 -33.37
CA PRO A 514 -17.22 34.75 -33.41
C PRO A 514 -18.04 35.40 -34.54
N GLU A 515 -18.77 36.44 -34.21
CA GLU A 515 -19.50 37.29 -35.16
C GLU A 515 -18.49 37.90 -36.15
N GLY A 516 -18.36 37.35 -37.37
CA GLY A 516 -17.41 37.90 -38.34
C GLY A 516 -17.00 37.08 -39.56
N ALA A 517 -17.63 35.94 -39.89
CA ALA A 517 -17.35 35.21 -41.14
C ALA A 517 -18.60 35.18 -42.06
N PRO A 518 -18.46 35.38 -43.38
CA PRO A 518 -19.59 35.50 -44.30
C PRO A 518 -20.32 34.15 -44.48
N SER A 519 -21.66 34.21 -44.45
CA SER A 519 -22.54 33.03 -44.55
C SER A 519 -22.37 32.25 -45.87
N PRO A 520 -22.38 30.91 -45.83
CA PRO A 520 -22.55 30.10 -47.03
C PRO A 520 -24.01 30.10 -47.51
N GLN A 521 -24.20 30.23 -48.83
CA GLN A 521 -25.49 30.24 -49.51
C GLN A 521 -26.27 28.92 -49.33
N GLN A 522 -27.57 29.04 -49.06
CA GLN A 522 -28.55 27.94 -49.07
C GLN A 522 -28.79 27.41 -50.50
N PRO A 523 -28.94 26.09 -50.71
CA PRO A 523 -29.57 25.55 -51.91
C PRO A 523 -31.11 25.57 -51.83
N ALA A 524 -31.74 25.82 -52.99
CA ALA A 524 -33.17 25.94 -53.22
C ALA A 524 -33.99 24.64 -52.99
N PRO A 525 -35.32 24.72 -52.77
CA PRO A 525 -36.17 23.58 -52.42
C PRO A 525 -36.70 22.80 -53.64
N ALA A 526 -36.96 21.50 -53.46
CA ALA A 526 -37.63 20.64 -54.43
C ALA A 526 -39.14 20.47 -54.12
N PRO A 527 -40.01 20.18 -55.12
CA PRO A 527 -41.46 20.41 -55.06
C PRO A 527 -42.29 19.23 -54.48
N GLN A 528 -43.44 19.58 -53.89
CA GLN A 528 -44.46 18.69 -53.32
C GLN A 528 -45.51 18.23 -54.35
N GLN A 529 -46.14 17.07 -54.13
CA GLN A 529 -47.61 16.80 -54.04
C GLN A 529 -47.95 15.28 -54.18
N PRO A 530 -49.17 14.80 -53.83
CA PRO A 530 -50.15 15.25 -52.82
C PRO A 530 -50.75 14.09 -51.96
N ALA A 531 -51.52 14.46 -50.94
CA ALA A 531 -52.19 13.58 -49.97
C ALA A 531 -53.47 12.90 -50.47
N PRO A 532 -53.98 11.90 -49.73
CA PRO A 532 -55.40 11.93 -49.36
C PRO A 532 -55.67 11.61 -47.87
N ALA A 533 -56.82 12.09 -47.40
CA ALA A 533 -57.44 11.88 -46.08
C ALA A 533 -58.77 11.09 -46.25
N PRO A 534 -59.64 10.93 -45.22
CA PRO A 534 -59.49 10.31 -43.89
C PRO A 534 -60.55 9.19 -43.65
N GLN A 535 -60.45 8.38 -42.56
CA GLN A 535 -61.55 7.97 -41.63
C GLN A 535 -61.25 6.69 -40.77
N GLN A 536 -61.77 6.70 -39.53
CA GLN A 536 -62.02 5.60 -38.55
C GLN A 536 -63.48 5.07 -38.73
N PRO A 537 -64.04 4.04 -38.01
CA PRO A 537 -63.51 3.08 -36.99
C PRO A 537 -64.03 1.58 -37.03
N ALA A 538 -63.36 0.67 -36.28
CA ALA A 538 -63.81 -0.60 -35.59
C ALA A 538 -64.47 -1.79 -36.39
N PRO A 539 -64.73 -3.03 -35.85
CA PRO A 539 -64.20 -3.86 -34.73
C PRO A 539 -63.85 -5.36 -35.12
N ALA A 540 -63.56 -6.21 -34.11
CA ALA A 540 -62.98 -7.59 -34.10
C ALA A 540 -63.75 -8.76 -34.79
N PRO A 541 -63.07 -9.92 -35.05
CA PRO A 541 -63.51 -11.20 -34.46
C PRO A 541 -62.41 -12.25 -34.09
N GLN A 542 -62.89 -13.38 -33.55
CA GLN A 542 -62.37 -14.39 -32.60
C GLN A 542 -61.86 -15.70 -33.31
N PRO A 543 -61.54 -16.84 -32.63
CA PRO A 543 -60.20 -17.47 -32.61
C PRO A 543 -60.09 -18.95 -33.09
N ALA A 544 -58.88 -19.52 -33.18
CA ALA A 544 -58.45 -20.91 -32.83
C ALA A 544 -57.06 -21.26 -33.44
N PRO A 545 -56.32 -22.32 -33.01
CA PRO A 545 -56.28 -23.05 -31.73
C PRO A 545 -54.85 -23.22 -31.13
N ALA A 546 -54.76 -23.63 -29.86
CA ALA A 546 -53.52 -23.95 -29.13
C ALA A 546 -53.06 -25.40 -29.32
N PRO A 547 -51.75 -25.70 -29.20
CA PRO A 547 -51.19 -26.33 -27.98
C PRO A 547 -49.82 -25.70 -27.60
N GLN A 548 -49.29 -25.72 -26.37
CA GLN A 548 -49.50 -26.52 -25.15
C GLN A 548 -48.99 -25.69 -23.95
N GLN A 549 -49.67 -25.79 -22.81
CA GLN A 549 -49.31 -25.14 -21.56
C GLN A 549 -48.07 -25.79 -20.91
N GLN A 550 -47.09 -24.96 -20.57
CA GLN A 550 -46.28 -25.16 -19.36
C GLN A 550 -46.96 -24.42 -18.20
N PRO A 551 -46.86 -24.92 -16.96
CA PRO A 551 -47.68 -24.47 -15.84
C PRO A 551 -47.42 -23.01 -15.50
N SER A 552 -48.49 -22.27 -15.21
CA SER A 552 -48.43 -20.93 -14.63
C SER A 552 -47.79 -21.00 -13.24
N SER A 553 -46.54 -20.56 -13.12
CA SER A 553 -46.01 -20.13 -11.83
C SER A 553 -46.49 -18.71 -11.57
N GLU A 554 -47.09 -18.48 -10.40
CA GLU A 554 -47.44 -17.14 -9.95
C GLU A 554 -46.19 -16.24 -10.00
N GLN A 555 -46.22 -15.19 -10.82
CA GLN A 555 -45.16 -14.20 -10.86
C GLN A 555 -45.13 -13.46 -9.52
N HIS A 556 -44.11 -13.76 -8.72
CA HIS A 556 -43.89 -13.08 -7.44
C HIS A 556 -43.35 -11.68 -7.74
N VAL A 557 -44.00 -10.65 -7.18
CA VAL A 557 -43.63 -9.25 -7.40
C VAL A 557 -43.12 -8.65 -6.10
N TYR A 558 -41.92 -8.09 -6.13
CA TYR A 558 -41.37 -7.28 -5.06
C TYR A 558 -41.68 -5.79 -5.30
N ILE A 559 -42.08 -5.08 -4.25
CA ILE A 559 -42.26 -3.62 -4.28
C ILE A 559 -41.02 -2.99 -3.66
N VAL A 560 -40.26 -2.26 -4.48
CA VAL A 560 -39.01 -1.58 -4.09
C VAL A 560 -39.29 -0.62 -2.93
N LYS A 561 -38.47 -0.66 -1.89
CA LYS A 561 -38.54 0.26 -0.76
C LYS A 561 -37.39 1.26 -0.83
N ARG A 562 -37.53 2.38 -0.11
CA ARG A 562 -36.47 3.38 -0.02
C ARG A 562 -35.22 2.74 0.58
N GLY A 563 -34.10 2.80 -0.15
CA GLY A 563 -32.82 2.20 0.22
C GLY A 563 -32.56 0.82 -0.40
N ASP A 564 -33.51 0.24 -1.14
CA ASP A 564 -33.27 -1.01 -1.86
C ASP A 564 -32.41 -0.76 -3.11
N THR A 565 -31.49 -1.68 -3.38
CA THR A 565 -30.79 -1.79 -4.66
C THR A 565 -31.23 -3.07 -5.38
N LEU A 566 -31.13 -3.10 -6.71
CA LEU A 566 -31.49 -4.29 -7.49
C LEU A 566 -30.63 -5.50 -7.08
N TRP A 567 -29.37 -5.25 -6.70
CA TRP A 567 -28.45 -6.23 -6.13
C TRP A 567 -28.93 -6.81 -4.80
N ALA A 568 -29.36 -5.97 -3.86
CA ALA A 568 -29.86 -6.44 -2.57
C ALA A 568 -31.15 -7.26 -2.71
N ILE A 569 -32.04 -6.86 -3.63
CA ILE A 569 -33.25 -7.61 -3.96
C ILE A 569 -32.87 -8.95 -4.59
N ALA A 570 -31.94 -8.96 -5.56
CA ALA A 570 -31.50 -10.19 -6.22
C ALA A 570 -30.90 -11.21 -5.23
N ARG A 571 -29.98 -10.76 -4.38
CA ARG A 571 -29.35 -11.58 -3.33
C ARG A 571 -30.39 -12.18 -2.39
N LYS A 572 -31.38 -11.38 -1.98
CA LYS A 572 -32.45 -11.82 -1.06
C LYS A 572 -33.32 -12.94 -1.65
N TYR A 573 -33.53 -12.94 -2.97
CA TYR A 573 -34.36 -13.92 -3.66
C TYR A 573 -33.54 -14.98 -4.42
N GLY A 574 -32.25 -15.12 -4.10
CA GLY A 574 -31.41 -16.19 -4.64
C GLY A 574 -31.19 -16.10 -6.16
N THR A 575 -31.16 -14.89 -6.72
CA THR A 575 -30.92 -14.62 -8.14
C THR A 575 -29.85 -13.53 -8.31
N THR A 576 -29.52 -13.15 -9.54
CA THR A 576 -28.60 -12.05 -9.84
C THR A 576 -29.35 -10.80 -10.29
N TRP A 577 -28.74 -9.64 -10.06
CA TRP A 577 -29.35 -8.37 -10.45
C TRP A 577 -29.48 -8.25 -11.98
N GLN A 578 -28.56 -8.84 -12.74
CA GLN A 578 -28.64 -8.89 -14.21
C GLN A 578 -29.88 -9.66 -14.65
N LYS A 579 -30.19 -10.78 -13.99
CA LYS A 579 -31.37 -11.59 -14.29
C LYS A 579 -32.66 -10.88 -13.92
N LEU A 580 -32.67 -10.12 -12.80
CA LEU A 580 -33.80 -9.26 -12.47
C LEU A 580 -33.94 -8.08 -13.44
N ALA A 581 -32.85 -7.46 -13.88
CA ALA A 581 -32.86 -6.36 -14.83
C ALA A 581 -33.41 -6.80 -16.18
N GLU A 582 -32.97 -7.95 -16.69
CA GLU A 582 -33.45 -8.53 -17.93
C GLU A 582 -34.94 -8.91 -17.83
N LEU A 583 -35.33 -9.60 -16.75
CA LEU A 583 -36.71 -10.02 -16.52
C LEU A 583 -37.69 -8.83 -16.44
N ASN A 584 -37.22 -7.70 -15.92
CA ASN A 584 -38.00 -6.48 -15.77
C ASN A 584 -37.77 -5.44 -16.88
N ARG A 585 -36.90 -5.75 -17.86
CA ARG A 585 -36.51 -4.86 -18.95
C ARG A 585 -36.07 -3.47 -18.46
N LEU A 586 -35.22 -3.44 -17.44
CA LEU A 586 -34.69 -2.20 -16.89
C LEU A 586 -33.62 -1.63 -17.82
N GLU A 587 -33.86 -0.42 -18.33
CA GLU A 587 -32.89 0.29 -19.19
C GLU A 587 -31.64 0.74 -18.41
N ASN A 588 -31.81 1.03 -17.12
CA ASN A 588 -30.71 1.28 -16.19
C ASN A 588 -30.92 0.44 -14.91
N PRO A 589 -30.17 -0.67 -14.73
CA PRO A 589 -30.27 -1.55 -13.57
C PRO A 589 -29.87 -0.90 -12.23
N ASP A 590 -29.11 0.20 -12.28
CA ASP A 590 -28.65 0.94 -11.09
C ASP A 590 -29.69 1.93 -10.57
N LEU A 591 -30.79 2.13 -11.31
CA LEU A 591 -31.83 3.09 -10.98
C LEU A 591 -33.19 2.40 -10.82
N ILE A 592 -33.52 2.04 -9.57
CA ILE A 592 -34.86 1.60 -9.17
C ILE A 592 -35.49 2.56 -8.17
N PHE A 593 -36.79 2.77 -8.25
CA PHE A 593 -37.51 3.76 -7.46
C PHE A 593 -38.40 3.12 -6.38
N PRO A 594 -38.52 3.70 -5.17
CA PRO A 594 -39.47 3.21 -4.17
C PRO A 594 -40.90 3.16 -4.73
N GLY A 595 -41.58 2.02 -4.53
CA GLY A 595 -42.88 1.72 -5.10
C GLY A 595 -42.84 1.02 -6.46
N GLN A 596 -41.67 0.95 -7.12
CA GLN A 596 -41.51 0.21 -8.37
C GLN A 596 -41.72 -1.28 -8.15
N ARG A 597 -42.38 -1.93 -9.11
CA ARG A 597 -42.67 -3.36 -9.11
C ARG A 597 -41.55 -4.11 -9.84
N ILE A 598 -40.90 -5.04 -9.17
CA ILE A 598 -39.87 -5.92 -9.73
C ILE A 598 -40.41 -7.35 -9.72
N LEU A 599 -40.58 -7.92 -10.92
CA LEU A 599 -40.86 -9.32 -11.17
C LEU A 599 -39.68 -10.16 -10.69
N LEU A 600 -39.97 -11.18 -9.91
CA LEU A 600 -39.01 -12.18 -9.45
C LEU A 600 -39.14 -13.45 -10.32
N PRO A 601 -38.03 -14.16 -10.58
CA PRO A 601 -37.98 -15.33 -11.45
C PRO A 601 -38.69 -16.56 -10.90
#